data_AF-A0A9D0BVZ8-F1
#
_entry.id   AF-A0A9D0BVZ8-F1
#
_cell.length_a   1.000
_cell.length_b   1.000
_cell.length_c   1.000
_cell.angle_alpha   90.00
_cell.angle_beta   90.00
_cell.angle_gamma   90.00
#
_symmetry.space_group_name_H-M   'P 1'
#
loop_
_entity.id
_entity.type
_entity.pdbx_description
1 polymer ?
#
loop_
_entity_poly.entity_id
_entity_poly.type
_entity_poly.pdbx_seq_one_letter_code
_entity_poly.pdbx_strand_id
1 'polypeptide(L)' 'TIPFKILGTIQDPWGNTRIGAEGGLTINRQDFGVKWNQNLDAGGVVVGNEVKIELDTEFIKQK' A
#
# COMPACT_ATOMS: atom_id res chain seq x y z
N THR A 1 -2.39 -0.51 -11.69
CA THR A 1 -1.03 -1.03 -11.43
C THR A 1 -0.39 -0.19 -10.37
N ILE A 2 0.30 -0.81 -9.41
CA ILE A 2 1.00 -0.09 -8.32
C ILE A 2 2.45 0.13 -8.77
N PRO A 3 2.98 1.36 -8.74
CA PRO A 3 4.39 1.60 -9.01
C PRO A 3 5.22 1.04 -7.84
N PHE A 4 6.18 0.17 -8.16
CA PHE A 4 7.12 -0.36 -7.18
C PHE A 4 8.53 0.13 -7.47
N LYS A 5 9.25 0.47 -6.41
CA LYS A 5 10.69 0.72 -6.38
C LYS A 5 11.36 -0.51 -5.79
N ILE A 6 12.25 -1.13 -6.56
CA ILE A 6 13.08 -2.24 -6.09
C ILE A 6 14.24 -1.68 -5.26
N LEU A 7 14.39 -2.16 -4.03
CA LEU A 7 15.37 -1.66 -3.06
C LEU A 7 16.75 -2.30 -3.20
N GLY A 8 16.82 -3.45 -3.86
CA GLY A 8 18.06 -4.20 -4.06
C GLY A 8 17.88 -5.69 -3.86
N THR A 9 18.95 -6.43 -4.12
CA THR A 9 19.02 -7.88 -3.94
C THR A 9 20.08 -8.21 -2.90
N ILE A 10 19.77 -9.12 -1.98
CA ILE A 10 20.70 -9.61 -0.95
C ILE A 10 20.74 -11.13 -0.95
N GLN A 11 21.82 -11.71 -0.43
CA GLN A 11 21.85 -13.11 -0.03
C GLN A 11 21.64 -13.18 1.48
N ASP A 12 20.63 -13.94 1.92
CA ASP A 12 20.33 -14.09 3.33
C ASP A 12 21.28 -15.11 4.03
N PRO A 13 21.31 -15.16 5.38
CA PRO A 13 22.15 -16.10 6.12
C PRO A 13 21.86 -17.58 5.87
N TRP A 14 20.73 -17.90 5.25
CA TRP A 14 20.31 -19.26 4.91
C TRP A 14 20.62 -19.61 3.45
N GLY A 15 21.32 -18.73 2.73
CA GLY A 15 21.76 -18.91 1.35
C GLY A 15 20.72 -18.56 0.29
N ASN A 16 19.55 -18.04 0.67
CA ASN A 16 18.53 -17.64 -0.30
C ASN A 16 18.83 -16.25 -0.87
N THR A 17 18.48 -16.04 -2.14
CA THR A 17 18.46 -14.70 -2.73
C THR A 17 17.14 -14.01 -2.39
N ARG A 18 17.20 -12.80 -1.85
CA ARG A 18 16.03 -11.99 -1.51
C ARG A 18 16.03 -10.65 -2.24
N ILE A 19 14.84 -10.12 -2.48
CA ILE A 19 14.64 -8.74 -2.96
C ILE A 19 13.65 -8.00 -2.07
N GLY A 20 13.91 -6.72 -1.84
CA GLY A 20 12.96 -5.79 -1.24
C GLY A 20 12.28 -4.92 -2.31
N ALA A 21 11.00 -4.63 -2.13
CA ALA A 21 10.27 -3.67 -2.96
C ALA A 21 9.36 -2.80 -2.10
N GLU A 22 9.39 -1.50 -2.39
CA GLU A 22 8.49 -0.49 -1.82
C GLU A 22 7.50 -0.04 -2.88
N GLY A 23 6.24 0.11 -2.52
CA GLY A 23 5.22 0.64 -3.42
C GLY A 23 4.08 1.28 -2.66
N GLY A 24 3.22 1.99 -3.37
CA GLY A 24 2.05 2.58 -2.75
C GLY A 24 1.12 3.21 -3.77
N LEU A 25 -0.11 3.45 -3.32
CA LEU A 25 -1.10 4.22 -4.05
C LEU A 25 -2.09 4.88 -3.10
N THR A 26 -2.77 5.90 -3.60
CA THR A 26 -3.95 6.47 -2.95
C THR A 26 -5.19 6.07 -3.74
N ILE A 27 -6.22 5.56 -3.05
CA ILE A 27 -7.50 5.21 -3.64
C ILE A 27 -8.64 6.05 -3.04
N ASN A 28 -9.76 6.12 -3.74
CA ASN A 28 -11.01 6.61 -3.17
C ASN A 28 -11.84 5.42 -2.63
N ARG A 29 -12.14 5.42 -1.32
CA ARG A 29 -12.91 4.35 -0.67
C ARG A 29 -14.31 4.13 -1.25
N GLN A 30 -14.89 5.17 -1.87
CA GLN A 30 -16.24 5.10 -2.43
C GLN A 30 -16.32 4.21 -3.68
N ASP A 31 -15.21 4.10 -4.43
CA ASP A 31 -15.11 3.23 -5.61
C ASP A 31 -15.22 1.74 -5.21
N PHE A 32 -14.93 1.43 -3.94
CA PHE A 32 -14.98 0.09 -3.36
C PHE A 32 -16.23 -0.14 -2.51
N GLY A 33 -17.25 0.71 -2.65
CA GLY A 33 -18.53 0.55 -1.95
C GLY A 33 -18.54 1.02 -0.49
N VAL A 34 -17.41 1.49 0.04
CA VAL A 34 -17.34 2.05 1.40
C VAL A 34 -17.84 3.50 1.34
N LYS A 35 -19.16 3.69 1.44
CA LYS A 35 -19.82 4.99 1.24
C LYS A 35 -20.37 5.64 2.50
N TRP A 36 -20.32 4.96 3.65
CA TRP A 36 -20.81 5.53 4.90
C TRP A 36 -20.07 6.84 5.21
N ASN A 37 -20.82 7.85 5.64
CA ASN A 37 -20.26 9.11 6.12
C ASN A 37 -21.33 9.85 6.92
N GLN A 38 -20.90 10.79 7.76
CA GLN A 38 -21.78 11.72 8.44
C GLN A 38 -21.26 13.14 8.20
N ASN A 39 -22.18 14.08 8.01
CA ASN A 39 -21.85 15.49 7.85
C ASN A 39 -21.55 16.10 9.22
N LEU A 40 -20.55 16.98 9.28
CA LEU A 40 -20.22 17.75 10.48
C LEU A 40 -21.00 19.08 10.49
N ASP A 41 -21.38 19.54 11.68
CA ASP A 41 -22.16 20.79 11.85
C ASP A 41 -21.40 22.03 11.33
N ALA A 42 -20.07 21.99 11.36
CA ALA A 42 -19.19 23.04 10.83
C ALA A 42 -18.89 22.92 9.32
N GLY A 43 -19.54 21.98 8.63
CA GLY A 43 -19.23 21.63 7.24
C GLY A 43 -18.15 20.56 7.13
N GLY A 44 -18.14 19.85 6.00
CA GLY A 44 -17.26 18.71 5.74
C GLY A 44 -17.85 17.36 6.16
N VAL A 45 -16.99 16.35 6.21
CA VAL A 45 -17.38 14.95 6.44
C VAL A 45 -16.54 14.32 7.55
N VAL A 46 -17.12 13.37 8.28
CA VAL A 46 -16.44 12.64 9.37
C VAL A 46 -15.28 11.78 8.85
N VAL A 47 -15.41 11.18 7.66
CA VAL A 47 -14.38 10.32 7.08
C VAL A 47 -14.00 10.78 5.68
N GLY A 48 -12.71 11.07 5.51
CA GLY A 48 -12.10 11.39 4.22
C GLY A 48 -12.30 10.28 3.18
N ASN A 49 -12.25 10.64 1.91
CA ASN A 49 -12.42 9.69 0.82
C ASN A 49 -11.13 8.97 0.45
N GLU A 50 -9.99 9.64 0.61
CA GLU A 50 -8.68 9.13 0.25
C GLU A 50 -8.18 8.10 1.26
N VAL A 51 -7.70 6.98 0.76
CA VAL A 51 -7.03 5.94 1.52
C VAL A 51 -5.64 5.76 0.93
N LYS A 52 -4.62 6.11 1.70
CA LYS A 52 -3.22 5.87 1.35
C LYS A 52 -2.86 4.43 1.71
N ILE A 53 -2.33 3.69 0.75
CA ILE A 53 -1.86 2.32 0.89
C ILE A 53 -0.36 2.33 0.66
N GLU A 54 0.38 1.82 1.63
CA GLU A 54 1.85 1.66 1.59
C GLU A 54 2.17 0.17 1.65
N LEU A 55 3.11 -0.26 0.81
CA LEU A 55 3.51 -1.65 0.66
C LEU A 55 5.02 -1.76 0.82
N ASP A 56 5.45 -2.36 1.92
CA ASP A 56 6.83 -2.76 2.16
C ASP A 56 6.90 -4.28 2.06
N THR A 57 7.60 -4.78 1.04
CA THR A 57 7.55 -6.21 0.69
C THR A 57 8.93 -6.81 0.52
N GLU A 58 9.07 -8.07 0.92
CA GLU A 58 10.27 -8.89 0.70
C GLU A 58 9.88 -10.20 0.00
N PHE A 59 10.67 -10.60 -0.98
CA PHE A 59 10.47 -11.83 -1.74
C PHE A 59 11.73 -12.69 -1.75
N ILE A 60 11.56 -14.01 -1.70
CA ILE A 60 12.64 -14.99 -1.83
C ILE A 60 12.60 -15.54 -3.26
N LYS A 61 13.75 -15.64 -3.91
CA LYS A 61 13.89 -16.28 -5.23
C LYS A 61 13.42 -17.73 -5.13
N GLN A 62 12.42 -18.09 -5.94
CA GLN A 62 11.99 -19.47 -6.09
C GLN A 62 13.12 -20.30 -6.71
N LYS A 63 13.32 -21.52 -6.19
CA LYS A 63 14.32 -22.46 -6.69
C LYS A 63 14.01 -22.93 -8.11
#